data_AF-A0A8T6MSR0-F1
#
_entry.id   AF-A0A8T6MSR0-F1
#
_cell.length_a   1.000
_cell.length_b   1.000
_cell.length_c   1.000
_cell.angle_alpha   90.00
_cell.angle_beta   90.00
_cell.angle_gamma   90.00
#
_symmetry.space_group_name_H-M   'P 1'
#
loop_
_entity.id
_entity.type
_entity.pdbx_description
1 polymer ?
#
loop_
_entity_poly.entity_id
_entity_poly.type
_entity_poly.pdbx_seq_one_letter_code
_entity_poly.pdbx_strand_id
1 'polypeptide(L)'
;MSAKDAQNWPKSTDKEQNRARILRLLGTGPKRFTDLINETRFSPRGLTTMLKDLEGHHKIEKTTLQNGKEAYRATKSGETWLMKYIGIVALANLLRDEGADYYEDRSSMHGFKYFYEMPWGVQDDMMVDKNLENPITKETAAELQKLLYRLIKKDFKDKKINLDPTKNGNILLGFMIDYSELVKSILENSLEYRESISEKELDILYRRENGDVTKADMEELIKLKQKTLQKLEKKLK
;
A
#
# COMPACT_ATOMS: atom_id res chain seq x y z
N MET A 1 -20.60 16.36 6.68
CA MET A 1 -20.86 14.93 6.91
C MET A 1 -21.14 14.71 8.38
N SER A 2 -22.14 13.89 8.71
CA SER A 2 -22.52 13.63 10.10
C SER A 2 -21.68 12.50 10.66
N ALA A 3 -21.47 12.47 11.98
CA ALA A 3 -20.74 11.39 12.67
C ALA A 3 -21.32 9.97 12.44
N LYS A 4 -22.49 9.84 11.79
CA LYS A 4 -23.14 8.57 11.47
C LYS A 4 -22.56 7.86 10.23
N ASP A 5 -21.86 8.58 9.35
CA ASP A 5 -21.37 8.00 8.09
C ASP A 5 -20.07 7.19 8.29
N ALA A 6 -19.40 7.34 9.44
CA ALA A 6 -18.24 6.54 9.83
C ALA A 6 -18.58 5.10 10.28
N GLN A 7 -19.87 4.73 10.35
CA GLN A 7 -20.34 3.53 11.05
C GLN A 7 -20.57 2.30 10.15
N ASN A 8 -20.32 2.39 8.83
CA ASN A 8 -20.57 1.30 7.88
C ASN A 8 -19.30 0.68 7.28
N TRP A 9 -18.19 0.66 8.04
CA TRP A 9 -17.02 -0.15 7.67
C TRP A 9 -17.27 -1.62 8.04
N PRO A 10 -16.97 -2.61 7.17
CA PRO A 10 -17.39 -3.99 7.38
C PRO A 10 -16.72 -4.60 8.62
N LYS A 11 -17.52 -5.21 9.51
CA LYS A 11 -17.10 -5.90 10.76
C LYS A 11 -15.97 -6.92 10.61
N SER A 12 -15.66 -7.36 9.37
CA SER A 12 -14.51 -8.21 9.05
C SER A 12 -13.17 -7.52 9.31
N THR A 13 -13.13 -6.19 9.27
CA THR A 13 -11.92 -5.38 9.45
C THR A 13 -11.48 -5.28 10.90
N ASP A 14 -12.40 -5.24 11.88
CA ASP A 14 -12.05 -5.23 13.31
C ASP A 14 -11.31 -6.51 13.71
N LYS A 15 -11.73 -7.66 13.18
CA LYS A 15 -11.07 -8.95 13.45
C LYS A 15 -9.65 -8.95 12.88
N GLU A 16 -9.48 -8.51 11.64
CA GLU A 16 -8.17 -8.44 10.98
C GLU A 16 -7.26 -7.39 11.62
N GLN A 17 -7.79 -6.23 12.01
CA GLN A 17 -7.06 -5.20 12.75
C GLN A 17 -6.59 -5.72 14.12
N ASN A 18 -7.45 -6.43 14.83
CA ASN A 18 -7.09 -7.01 16.12
C ASN A 18 -6.02 -8.11 15.98
N ARG A 19 -6.10 -8.93 14.92
CA ARG A 19 -5.04 -9.90 14.57
C ARG A 19 -3.72 -9.21 14.21
N ALA A 20 -3.76 -8.15 13.40
CA ALA A 20 -2.59 -7.37 13.04
C ALA A 20 -1.95 -6.70 14.25
N ARG A 21 -2.75 -6.21 15.21
CA ARG A 21 -2.26 -5.68 16.47
C ARG A 21 -1.49 -6.73 17.28
N ILE A 22 -2.01 -7.96 17.39
CA ILE A 22 -1.31 -9.07 18.06
C ILE A 22 0.01 -9.38 17.33
N LEU A 23 -0.03 -9.54 16.01
CA LEU A 23 1.16 -9.84 15.22
C LEU A 23 2.21 -8.73 15.29
N ARG A 24 1.82 -7.45 15.34
CA ARG A 24 2.75 -6.32 15.53
C ARG A 24 3.48 -6.42 16.86
N LEU A 25 2.75 -6.71 17.94
CA LEU A 25 3.37 -6.90 19.26
C LEU A 25 4.35 -8.08 19.25
N LEU A 26 3.96 -9.19 18.62
CA LEU A 26 4.81 -10.39 18.50
C LEU A 26 6.00 -10.21 17.54
N GLY A 27 5.93 -9.26 16.61
CA GLY A 27 7.05 -8.88 15.74
C GLY A 27 8.18 -8.17 16.48
N THR A 28 7.94 -7.65 17.69
CA THR A 28 8.99 -7.08 18.55
C THR A 28 9.69 -8.13 19.42
N GLY A 29 9.19 -9.36 19.41
CA GLY A 29 9.73 -10.49 20.16
C GLY A 29 8.64 -11.33 20.82
N PRO A 30 8.99 -12.49 21.40
CA PRO A 30 8.02 -13.37 22.03
C PRO A 30 7.33 -12.73 23.24
N LYS A 31 6.00 -12.86 23.35
CA LYS A 31 5.21 -12.30 24.46
C LYS A 31 4.32 -13.34 25.12
N ARG A 32 4.15 -13.24 26.43
CA ARG A 32 3.24 -14.12 27.18
C ARG A 32 1.80 -13.68 26.96
N PHE A 33 0.87 -14.60 27.23
CA PHE A 33 -0.56 -14.30 27.16
C PHE A 33 -0.95 -13.09 28.04
N THR A 34 -0.39 -12.99 29.25
CA THR A 34 -0.62 -11.86 30.17
C THR A 34 -0.14 -10.53 29.60
N ASP A 35 1.00 -10.55 28.91
CA ASP A 35 1.60 -9.33 28.35
C ASP A 35 0.76 -8.86 27.16
N LEU A 36 0.33 -9.81 26.33
CA LEU A 36 -0.60 -9.53 25.23
C LEU A 36 -1.95 -8.98 25.73
N ILE A 37 -2.51 -9.49 26.84
CA ILE A 37 -3.72 -8.91 27.44
C ILE A 37 -3.47 -7.45 27.83
N ASN A 38 -2.37 -7.18 28.55
CA ASN A 38 -2.07 -5.85 29.06
C ASN A 38 -1.86 -4.83 27.94
N GLU A 39 -1.14 -5.23 26.88
CA GLU A 39 -0.80 -4.36 25.75
C GLU A 39 -1.95 -4.19 24.75
N THR A 40 -2.75 -5.24 24.52
CA THR A 40 -3.88 -5.17 23.59
C THR A 40 -5.16 -4.64 24.23
N ARG A 41 -5.31 -4.77 25.55
CA ARG A 41 -6.56 -4.53 26.30
C ARG A 41 -7.74 -5.39 25.82
N PHE A 42 -7.47 -6.51 25.14
CA PHE A 42 -8.51 -7.46 24.77
C PHE A 42 -9.01 -8.25 25.98
N SER A 43 -10.28 -8.67 25.93
CA SER A 43 -10.78 -9.63 26.91
C SER A 43 -10.02 -10.95 26.77
N PRO A 44 -9.78 -11.68 27.87
CA PRO A 44 -9.07 -12.96 27.83
C PRO A 44 -9.65 -13.92 26.78
N ARG A 45 -10.99 -14.04 26.74
CA ARG A 45 -11.71 -14.89 25.78
C ARG A 45 -11.53 -14.42 24.33
N GLY A 46 -11.55 -13.11 24.09
CA GLY A 46 -11.31 -12.53 22.78
C GLY A 46 -9.90 -12.82 22.29
N LEU A 47 -8.89 -12.60 23.13
CA LEU A 47 -7.50 -12.90 22.81
C LEU A 47 -7.27 -14.39 22.55
N THR A 48 -7.81 -15.28 23.39
CA THR A 48 -7.70 -16.73 23.16
C THR A 48 -8.28 -17.14 21.81
N THR A 49 -9.41 -16.58 21.42
CA THR A 49 -10.04 -16.88 20.12
C THR A 49 -9.14 -16.44 18.96
N MET A 50 -8.56 -15.24 19.06
CA MET A 50 -7.66 -14.70 18.04
C MET A 50 -6.33 -15.45 17.95
N LEU A 51 -5.76 -15.86 19.08
CA LEU A 51 -4.52 -16.64 19.10
C LEU A 51 -4.72 -18.01 18.47
N LYS A 52 -5.81 -18.73 18.81
CA LYS A 52 -6.14 -20.01 18.19
C LYS A 52 -6.30 -19.90 16.68
N ASP A 53 -6.95 -18.83 16.23
CA ASP A 53 -7.19 -18.56 14.81
C ASP A 53 -5.87 -18.22 14.08
N LEU A 54 -5.02 -17.36 14.65
CA LEU A 54 -3.69 -17.05 14.11
C LEU A 54 -2.76 -18.28 14.08
N GLU A 55 -2.81 -19.12 15.11
CA GLU A 55 -2.06 -20.38 15.20
C GLU A 55 -2.56 -21.38 14.15
N GLY A 56 -3.88 -21.52 13.97
CA GLY A 56 -4.49 -22.36 12.93
C GLY A 56 -4.16 -21.91 11.51
N HIS A 57 -3.82 -20.63 11.30
CA HIS A 57 -3.32 -20.09 10.04
C HIS A 57 -1.78 -20.03 9.96
N HIS A 58 -1.07 -20.66 10.90
CA HIS A 58 0.40 -20.68 10.98
C HIS A 58 1.06 -19.30 10.98
N LYS A 59 0.39 -18.29 11.55
CA LYS A 59 0.90 -16.91 11.67
C LYS A 59 1.66 -16.67 12.96
N ILE A 60 1.34 -17.45 13.99
CA ILE A 60 2.05 -17.46 15.27
C ILE A 60 2.34 -18.90 15.66
N GLU A 61 3.24 -19.07 16.61
CA GLU A 61 3.51 -20.34 17.26
C GLU A 61 3.84 -20.14 18.73
N LYS A 62 3.65 -21.20 19.52
CA LYS A 62 4.07 -21.24 20.92
C LYS A 62 5.57 -21.39 21.03
N THR A 63 6.15 -20.73 22.02
CA THR A 63 7.57 -20.78 22.34
C THR A 63 7.77 -20.69 23.85
N THR A 64 8.96 -21.04 24.31
CA THR A 64 9.32 -20.92 25.73
C THR A 64 10.34 -19.81 25.89
N LEU A 65 10.10 -18.90 26.84
CA LEU A 65 11.06 -17.87 27.22
C LEU A 65 12.21 -18.49 28.03
N GLN A 66 13.32 -17.78 28.17
CA GLN A 66 14.48 -18.23 28.96
C GLN A 66 14.12 -18.57 30.41
N ASN A 67 13.09 -17.94 30.97
CA ASN A 67 12.58 -18.22 32.31
C ASN A 67 11.60 -19.42 32.39
N GLY A 68 11.52 -20.25 31.34
CA GLY A 68 10.68 -21.44 31.29
C GLY A 68 9.18 -21.17 31.06
N LYS A 69 8.77 -19.90 30.90
CA LYS A 69 7.35 -19.55 30.73
C LYS A 69 6.92 -19.65 29.26
N GLU A 70 5.72 -20.17 29.04
CA GLU A 70 5.09 -20.23 27.72
C GLU A 70 4.78 -18.82 27.19
N ALA A 71 5.08 -18.60 25.92
CA ALA A 71 4.87 -17.38 25.17
C ALA A 71 4.45 -17.70 23.73
N TYR A 72 4.09 -16.67 22.99
CA TYR A 72 3.82 -16.72 21.57
C TYR A 72 4.89 -15.94 20.83
N ARG A 73 5.21 -16.35 19.61
CA ARG A 73 6.02 -15.55 18.67
C ARG A 73 5.39 -15.56 17.27
N ALA A 74 5.69 -14.53 16.48
CA ALA A 74 5.32 -14.52 15.08
C ALA A 74 6.17 -15.56 14.31
N THR A 75 5.55 -16.23 13.33
CA THR A 75 6.29 -17.04 12.36
C THR A 75 6.72 -16.16 11.19
N LYS A 76 7.63 -16.63 10.32
CA LYS A 76 7.96 -15.94 9.06
C LYS A 76 6.73 -15.67 8.17
N SER A 77 5.75 -16.58 8.20
CA SER A 77 4.46 -16.43 7.50
C SER A 77 3.58 -15.34 8.14
N GLY A 78 3.63 -15.22 9.47
CA GLY A 78 3.02 -14.14 10.24
C GLY A 78 3.64 -12.78 9.94
N GLU A 79 4.96 -12.70 9.95
CA GLU A 79 5.73 -11.49 9.64
C GLU A 79 5.49 -11.03 8.19
N THR A 80 5.50 -11.97 7.23
CA THR A 80 5.22 -11.65 5.82
C THR A 80 3.78 -11.17 5.63
N TRP A 81 2.82 -11.80 6.31
CA TRP A 81 1.43 -11.36 6.29
C TRP A 81 1.30 -9.96 6.89
N LEU A 82 1.97 -9.73 8.02
CA LEU A 82 2.00 -8.44 8.69
C LEU A 82 2.60 -7.36 7.78
N MET A 83 3.73 -7.61 7.12
CA MET A 83 4.34 -6.68 6.17
C MET A 83 3.40 -6.34 4.99
N LYS A 84 2.67 -7.33 4.48
CA LYS A 84 1.68 -7.13 3.40
C LYS A 84 0.41 -6.41 3.87
N TYR A 85 -0.02 -6.65 5.10
CA TYR A 85 -1.21 -6.05 5.71
C TYR A 85 -0.92 -4.65 6.27
N ILE A 86 0.31 -4.35 6.69
CA ILE A 86 0.67 -3.11 7.38
C ILE A 86 0.73 -1.90 6.45
N GLY A 87 1.23 -2.00 5.22
CA GLY A 87 1.56 -0.79 4.43
C GLY A 87 0.38 0.17 4.25
N ILE A 88 -0.66 -0.27 3.53
CA ILE A 88 -1.79 0.59 3.19
C ILE A 88 -2.77 0.71 4.37
N VAL A 89 -3.09 -0.38 5.06
CA VAL A 89 -4.09 -0.36 6.16
C VAL A 89 -3.55 0.34 7.40
N ALA A 90 -2.28 0.17 7.77
CA ALA A 90 -1.74 0.90 8.93
C ALA A 90 -1.59 2.40 8.60
N LEU A 91 -1.18 2.75 7.38
CA LEU A 91 -1.13 4.15 6.96
C LEU A 91 -2.52 4.79 6.94
N ALA A 92 -3.53 4.12 6.39
CA ALA A 92 -4.91 4.60 6.41
C ALA A 92 -5.43 4.82 7.83
N ASN A 93 -5.10 3.92 8.77
CA ASN A 93 -5.45 4.10 10.18
C ASN A 93 -4.68 5.27 10.81
N LEU A 94 -3.39 5.42 10.54
CA LEU A 94 -2.58 6.53 11.04
C LEU A 94 -3.15 7.88 10.58
N LEU A 95 -3.39 8.03 9.27
CA LEU A 95 -3.97 9.23 8.67
C LEU A 95 -5.33 9.55 9.33
N ARG A 96 -6.19 8.55 9.48
CA ARG A 96 -7.48 8.72 10.16
C ARG A 96 -7.31 9.21 11.61
N ASP A 97 -6.41 8.60 12.37
CA ASP A 97 -6.17 8.96 13.77
C ASP A 97 -5.59 10.38 13.89
N GLU A 98 -4.88 10.86 12.87
CA GLU A 98 -4.37 12.24 12.75
C GLU A 98 -5.42 13.24 12.23
N GLY A 99 -6.60 12.74 11.83
CA GLY A 99 -7.75 13.52 11.38
C GLY A 99 -7.75 13.83 9.89
N ALA A 100 -7.17 12.96 9.06
CA ALA A 100 -7.18 13.07 7.60
C ALA A 100 -8.59 13.19 7.01
N ASP A 101 -8.68 13.91 5.89
CA ASP A 101 -9.88 13.97 5.08
C ASP A 101 -10.04 12.66 4.30
N TYR A 102 -11.23 12.08 4.37
CA TYR A 102 -11.61 10.89 3.62
C TYR A 102 -12.60 11.25 2.50
N TYR A 103 -12.31 10.77 1.30
CA TYR A 103 -13.13 10.92 0.11
C TYR A 103 -13.50 9.52 -0.40
N GLU A 104 -14.79 9.20 -0.32
CA GLU A 104 -15.39 8.03 -0.97
C GLU A 104 -15.79 8.40 -2.41
N ASP A 105 -15.41 7.57 -3.39
CA ASP A 105 -15.70 7.77 -4.83
C ASP A 105 -15.36 9.19 -5.29
N ARG A 106 -14.10 9.61 -5.11
CA ARG A 106 -13.64 10.97 -5.45
C ARG A 106 -13.92 11.30 -6.92
N SER A 107 -13.79 10.31 -7.80
CA SER A 107 -14.09 10.47 -9.23
C SER A 107 -15.60 10.58 -9.54
N SER A 108 -16.47 10.16 -8.63
CA SER A 108 -17.92 10.01 -8.82
C SER A 108 -18.32 9.03 -9.94
N MET A 109 -17.36 8.25 -10.46
CA MET A 109 -17.57 7.30 -11.55
C MET A 109 -18.22 6.01 -11.02
N HIS A 110 -17.99 5.62 -9.76
CA HIS A 110 -18.67 4.47 -9.19
C HIS A 110 -20.16 4.73 -9.04
N GLY A 111 -20.53 5.96 -8.63
CA GLY A 111 -21.91 6.44 -8.56
C GLY A 111 -22.64 6.46 -9.91
N PHE A 112 -21.91 6.45 -11.04
CA PHE A 112 -22.49 6.43 -12.40
C PHE A 112 -23.45 5.25 -12.62
N LYS A 113 -23.26 4.13 -11.90
CA LYS A 113 -24.15 2.97 -11.95
C LYS A 113 -25.60 3.30 -11.62
N TYR A 114 -25.83 4.30 -10.76
CA TYR A 114 -27.17 4.68 -10.32
C TYR A 114 -27.92 5.51 -11.36
N PHE A 115 -27.21 6.22 -12.23
CA PHE A 115 -27.82 7.09 -13.24
C PHE A 115 -28.05 6.40 -14.57
N TYR A 116 -27.20 5.43 -14.92
CA TYR A 116 -27.20 4.82 -16.25
C TYR A 116 -27.37 3.29 -16.23
N GLU A 117 -27.62 2.71 -15.05
CA GLU A 117 -27.84 1.26 -14.86
C GLU A 117 -26.71 0.37 -15.42
N MET A 118 -25.51 0.94 -15.59
CA MET A 118 -24.35 0.22 -16.12
C MET A 118 -23.33 -0.08 -15.02
N PRO A 119 -22.83 -1.32 -14.91
CA PRO A 119 -21.81 -1.67 -13.94
C PRO A 119 -20.47 -1.06 -14.34
N TRP A 120 -19.89 -0.23 -13.48
CA TRP A 120 -18.54 0.31 -13.65
C TRP A 120 -17.46 -0.59 -13.04
N GLY A 121 -17.70 -1.08 -11.81
CA GLY A 121 -16.85 -2.08 -11.15
C GLY A 121 -15.51 -1.57 -10.61
N VAL A 122 -15.16 -0.30 -10.85
CA VAL A 122 -14.01 0.38 -10.22
C VAL A 122 -14.53 1.42 -9.23
N GLN A 123 -13.90 1.51 -8.07
CA GLN A 123 -14.14 2.54 -7.07
C GLN A 123 -12.78 3.05 -6.60
N ASP A 124 -12.71 4.34 -6.29
CA ASP A 124 -11.56 4.94 -5.64
C ASP A 124 -11.96 5.40 -4.24
N ASP A 125 -11.04 5.22 -3.31
CA ASP A 125 -11.12 5.70 -1.94
C ASP A 125 -9.80 6.42 -1.64
N MET A 126 -9.89 7.62 -1.10
CA MET A 126 -8.72 8.47 -0.90
C MET A 126 -8.72 9.07 0.49
N MET A 127 -7.56 9.02 1.15
CA MET A 127 -7.29 9.69 2.40
C MET A 127 -6.16 10.69 2.22
N VAL A 128 -6.35 11.92 2.69
CA VAL A 128 -5.38 13.01 2.58
C VAL A 128 -5.15 13.59 3.97
N ASP A 129 -3.89 13.75 4.38
CA ASP A 129 -3.56 14.45 5.62
C ASP A 129 -4.23 15.82 5.64
N LYS A 130 -4.89 16.17 6.75
CA LYS A 130 -5.67 17.40 6.92
C LYS A 130 -4.88 18.69 6.67
N ASN A 131 -3.56 18.62 6.76
CA ASN A 131 -2.68 19.77 6.58
C ASN A 131 -2.19 19.91 5.13
N LEU A 132 -2.53 18.97 4.24
CA LEU A 132 -2.12 18.98 2.85
C LEU A 132 -3.24 19.47 1.94
N GLU A 133 -2.86 20.27 0.94
CA GLU A 133 -3.71 20.45 -0.22
C GLU A 133 -3.72 19.14 -1.01
N ASN A 134 -4.91 18.66 -1.34
CA ASN A 134 -5.07 17.41 -2.06
C ASN A 134 -4.57 17.55 -3.51
N PRO A 135 -3.47 16.86 -3.91
CA PRO A 135 -2.93 16.96 -5.27
C PRO A 135 -3.74 16.17 -6.30
N ILE A 136 -4.71 15.36 -5.88
CA ILE A 136 -5.56 14.55 -6.76
C ILE A 136 -6.95 15.19 -6.86
N THR A 137 -7.17 15.89 -7.97
CA THR A 137 -8.48 16.44 -8.34
C THR A 137 -9.47 15.32 -8.68
N LYS A 138 -10.77 15.66 -8.76
CA LYS A 138 -11.79 14.69 -9.17
C LYS A 138 -11.55 14.19 -10.59
N GLU A 139 -11.11 15.09 -11.46
CA GLU A 139 -10.79 14.82 -12.86
C GLU A 139 -9.60 13.86 -12.97
N THR A 140 -8.54 14.08 -12.18
CA THR A 140 -7.39 13.16 -12.11
C THR A 140 -7.82 11.78 -11.60
N ALA A 141 -8.61 11.71 -10.53
CA ALA A 141 -9.14 10.44 -10.02
C ALA A 141 -9.98 9.70 -11.09
N ALA A 142 -10.82 10.42 -11.84
CA ALA A 142 -11.63 9.85 -12.90
C ALA A 142 -10.78 9.31 -14.06
N GLU A 143 -9.75 10.04 -14.49
CA GLU A 143 -8.84 9.57 -15.55
C GLU A 143 -8.02 8.35 -15.10
N LEU A 144 -7.59 8.29 -13.83
CA LEU A 144 -6.92 7.12 -13.26
C LEU A 144 -7.83 5.88 -13.28
N GLN A 145 -9.09 6.01 -12.85
CA GLN A 145 -10.05 4.91 -12.92
C GLN A 145 -10.30 4.45 -14.36
N LYS A 146 -10.49 5.39 -15.30
CA LYS A 146 -10.67 5.07 -16.72
C LYS A 146 -9.45 4.36 -17.29
N LEU A 147 -8.24 4.81 -16.94
CA LEU A 147 -7.00 4.18 -17.36
C LEU A 147 -6.92 2.74 -16.84
N LEU A 148 -7.17 2.52 -15.54
CA LEU A 148 -7.18 1.18 -14.95
C LEU A 148 -8.17 0.26 -15.64
N TYR A 149 -9.41 0.70 -15.84
CA TYR A 149 -10.43 -0.06 -16.56
C TYR A 149 -9.98 -0.41 -17.99
N ARG A 150 -9.42 0.56 -18.73
CA ARG A 150 -8.93 0.35 -20.11
C ARG A 150 -7.80 -0.68 -20.15
N LEU A 151 -6.87 -0.63 -19.20
CA LEU A 151 -5.75 -1.58 -19.12
C LEU A 151 -6.24 -3.01 -18.80
N ILE A 152 -7.11 -3.18 -17.80
CA ILE A 152 -7.70 -4.50 -17.47
C ILE A 152 -8.49 -5.05 -18.67
N LYS A 153 -9.31 -4.21 -19.32
CA LYS A 153 -10.07 -4.59 -20.51
C LYS A 153 -9.15 -5.02 -21.65
N LYS A 154 -8.02 -4.34 -21.84
CA LYS A 154 -7.02 -4.70 -22.83
C LYS A 154 -6.40 -6.06 -22.50
N ASP A 155 -5.92 -6.27 -21.27
CA ASP A 155 -5.30 -7.53 -20.88
C ASP A 155 -6.27 -8.72 -20.94
N PHE A 156 -7.57 -8.51 -20.67
CA PHE A 156 -8.61 -9.51 -20.89
C PHE A 156 -8.80 -9.84 -22.38
N LYS A 157 -8.89 -8.82 -23.24
CA LYS A 157 -8.99 -9.01 -24.71
C LYS A 157 -7.76 -9.71 -25.28
N ASP A 158 -6.58 -9.37 -24.78
CA ASP A 158 -5.29 -9.95 -25.15
C ASP A 158 -5.07 -11.33 -24.52
N LYS A 159 -6.04 -11.86 -23.75
CA LYS A 159 -6.00 -13.16 -23.06
C LYS A 159 -4.84 -13.32 -22.07
N LYS A 160 -4.29 -12.23 -21.54
CA LYS A 160 -3.29 -12.26 -20.47
C LYS A 160 -3.90 -12.58 -19.12
N ILE A 161 -5.19 -12.26 -18.96
CA ILE A 161 -5.98 -12.57 -17.77
C ILE A 161 -7.32 -13.20 -18.18
N ASN A 162 -7.93 -13.96 -17.27
CA ASN A 162 -9.26 -14.51 -17.43
C ASN A 162 -10.19 -13.98 -16.33
N LEU A 163 -11.30 -13.36 -16.72
CA LEU A 163 -12.31 -12.84 -15.79
C LEU A 163 -13.48 -13.83 -15.75
N ASP A 164 -13.74 -14.42 -14.57
CA ASP A 164 -14.77 -15.42 -14.35
C ASP A 164 -16.01 -14.76 -13.71
N PRO A 165 -17.15 -14.68 -14.41
CA PRO A 165 -18.35 -14.00 -13.91
C PRO A 165 -19.01 -14.71 -12.72
N THR A 166 -18.59 -15.94 -12.38
CA THR A 166 -19.11 -16.68 -11.22
C THR A 166 -18.36 -16.35 -9.93
N LYS A 167 -17.19 -15.69 -10.03
CA LYS A 167 -16.38 -15.33 -8.87
C LYS A 167 -16.76 -13.95 -8.35
N ASN A 168 -16.97 -13.87 -7.03
CA ASN A 168 -17.26 -12.63 -6.32
C ASN A 168 -16.09 -12.28 -5.38
N GLY A 169 -15.74 -11.00 -5.31
CA GLY A 169 -14.70 -10.49 -4.42
C GLY A 169 -14.30 -9.06 -4.77
N ASN A 170 -13.53 -8.44 -3.86
CA ASN A 170 -12.97 -7.11 -4.05
C ASN A 170 -11.46 -7.22 -4.27
N ILE A 171 -10.93 -6.40 -5.19
CA ILE A 171 -9.49 -6.25 -5.42
C ILE A 171 -9.10 -4.85 -4.94
N LEU A 172 -8.11 -4.76 -4.06
CA LEU A 172 -7.56 -3.49 -3.58
C LEU A 172 -6.21 -3.21 -4.25
N LEU A 173 -6.11 -2.06 -4.91
CA LEU A 173 -4.88 -1.48 -5.40
C LEU A 173 -4.70 -0.12 -4.73
N GLY A 174 -3.67 0.04 -3.90
CA GLY A 174 -3.40 1.30 -3.20
C GLY A 174 -2.08 1.91 -3.61
N PHE A 175 -2.05 3.23 -3.66
CA PHE A 175 -0.85 4.03 -3.88
C PHE A 175 -0.55 4.84 -2.62
N MET A 176 0.72 4.94 -2.25
CA MET A 176 1.19 5.83 -1.21
C MET A 176 1.95 6.96 -1.88
N ILE A 177 1.57 8.20 -1.57
CA ILE A 177 2.22 9.39 -2.11
C ILE A 177 2.86 10.13 -0.93
N ASP A 178 4.19 10.19 -0.94
CA ASP A 178 4.89 11.16 -0.12
C ASP A 178 4.80 12.52 -0.81
N TYR A 179 4.08 13.46 -0.19
CA TYR A 179 3.82 14.76 -0.78
C TYR A 179 5.11 15.55 -1.03
N SER A 180 6.08 15.48 -0.10
CA SER A 180 7.33 16.22 -0.19
C SER A 180 8.20 15.70 -1.33
N GLU A 181 8.31 14.38 -1.47
CA GLU A 181 9.02 13.73 -2.57
C GLU A 181 8.28 13.91 -3.90
N LEU A 182 6.94 13.93 -3.92
CA LEU A 182 6.18 14.22 -5.13
C LEU A 182 6.46 15.64 -5.64
N VAL A 183 6.40 16.63 -4.77
CA VAL A 183 6.70 18.03 -5.13
C VAL A 183 8.11 18.13 -5.71
N LYS A 184 9.10 17.55 -5.01
CA LYS A 184 10.48 17.51 -5.49
C LYS A 184 10.58 16.81 -6.85
N SER A 185 9.92 15.67 -7.00
CA SER A 185 9.92 14.86 -8.20
C SER A 185 9.41 15.63 -9.43
N ILE A 186 8.32 16.39 -9.25
CA ILE A 186 7.75 17.27 -10.28
C ILE A 186 8.71 18.41 -10.62
N LEU A 187 9.22 19.12 -9.61
CA LEU A 187 10.15 20.24 -9.82
C LEU A 187 11.44 19.81 -10.53
N GLU A 188 11.89 18.59 -10.26
CA GLU A 188 13.10 17.99 -10.85
C GLU A 188 12.82 17.27 -12.19
N ASN A 189 11.57 17.25 -12.69
CA ASN A 189 11.16 16.53 -13.91
C ASN A 189 11.60 15.05 -13.89
N SER A 190 11.40 14.38 -12.75
CA SER A 190 11.95 13.05 -12.52
C SER A 190 11.36 11.99 -13.44
N LEU A 191 10.08 12.12 -13.81
CA LEU A 191 9.42 11.19 -14.72
C LEU A 191 10.01 11.34 -16.13
N GLU A 192 10.13 12.56 -16.62
CA GLU A 192 10.70 12.87 -17.93
C GLU A 192 12.16 12.44 -18.02
N TYR A 193 12.91 12.62 -16.92
CA TYR A 193 14.25 12.09 -16.77
C TYR A 193 14.26 10.56 -16.90
N ARG A 194 13.40 9.89 -16.14
CA ARG A 194 13.28 8.43 -16.15
C ARG A 194 12.88 7.87 -17.51
N GLU A 195 12.14 8.62 -18.31
CA GLU A 195 11.76 8.27 -19.68
C GLU A 195 12.86 8.59 -20.71
N SER A 196 13.76 9.52 -20.40
CA SER A 196 14.83 9.95 -21.31
C SER A 196 16.20 9.31 -21.03
N ILE A 197 16.31 8.58 -19.91
CA ILE A 197 17.51 7.85 -19.52
C ILE A 197 17.89 6.79 -20.58
N SER A 198 19.19 6.62 -20.82
CA SER A 198 19.67 5.60 -21.75
C SER A 198 19.76 4.21 -21.09
N GLU A 199 19.68 3.14 -21.88
CA GLU A 199 19.86 1.76 -21.39
C GLU A 199 21.19 1.59 -20.66
N LYS A 200 22.28 2.21 -21.17
CA LYS A 200 23.59 2.18 -20.54
C LYS A 200 23.62 2.88 -19.17
N GLU A 201 22.90 3.99 -19.05
CA GLU A 201 22.79 4.70 -17.77
C GLU A 201 21.98 3.89 -16.76
N LEU A 202 20.88 3.25 -17.20
CA LEU A 202 20.10 2.32 -16.38
C LEU A 202 20.92 1.12 -15.91
N ASP A 203 21.73 0.52 -16.80
CA ASP A 203 22.61 -0.60 -16.45
C ASP A 203 23.57 -0.22 -15.32
N ILE A 204 24.25 0.93 -15.44
CA ILE A 204 25.19 1.39 -14.42
C ILE A 204 24.46 1.69 -13.09
N LEU A 205 23.26 2.28 -13.12
CA LEU A 205 22.46 2.50 -11.92
C LEU A 205 22.06 1.19 -11.24
N TYR A 206 21.63 0.19 -12.02
CA TYR A 206 21.28 -1.13 -11.49
C TYR A 206 22.49 -1.84 -10.88
N ARG A 207 23.64 -1.81 -11.56
CA ARG A 207 24.88 -2.35 -10.99
C ARG A 207 25.31 -1.63 -9.72
N ARG A 208 25.10 -0.31 -9.64
CA ARG A 208 25.43 0.50 -8.46
C ARG A 208 24.61 0.07 -7.24
N GLU A 209 23.32 -0.19 -7.40
CA GLU A 209 22.46 -0.68 -6.31
C GLU A 209 22.94 -2.04 -5.77
N ASN A 210 23.56 -2.86 -6.62
CA ASN A 210 24.13 -4.15 -6.27
C ASN A 210 25.60 -4.09 -5.79
N GLY A 211 26.19 -2.89 -5.71
CA GLY A 211 27.58 -2.70 -5.31
C GLY A 211 28.62 -3.11 -6.36
N ASP A 212 28.21 -3.33 -7.61
CA ASP A 212 29.05 -3.85 -8.71
C ASP A 212 29.44 -2.75 -9.72
N VAL A 213 30.02 -1.66 -9.21
CA VAL A 213 30.43 -0.51 -10.02
C VAL A 213 31.88 -0.14 -9.80
N THR A 214 32.58 0.12 -10.89
CA THR A 214 33.95 0.62 -10.90
C THR A 214 33.98 2.15 -10.85
N LYS A 215 35.18 2.71 -10.60
CA LYS A 215 35.39 4.16 -10.73
C LYS A 215 35.07 4.66 -12.15
N ALA A 216 35.43 3.89 -13.17
CA ALA A 216 35.14 4.21 -14.56
C ALA A 216 33.62 4.26 -14.84
N ASP A 217 32.85 3.34 -14.25
CA ASP A 217 31.39 3.35 -14.35
C ASP A 217 30.79 4.63 -13.74
N MET A 218 31.33 5.09 -12.61
CA MET A 218 30.85 6.32 -11.96
C MET A 218 31.17 7.57 -12.77
N GLU A 219 32.37 7.64 -13.37
CA GLU A 219 32.74 8.74 -14.28
C GLU A 219 31.87 8.74 -15.54
N GLU A 220 31.57 7.56 -16.08
CA GLU A 220 30.66 7.41 -17.21
C GLU A 220 29.22 7.79 -16.84
N LEU A 221 28.73 7.37 -15.68
CA LEU A 221 27.40 7.72 -15.18
C LEU A 221 27.23 9.25 -15.12
N ILE A 222 28.22 9.99 -14.62
CA ILE A 222 28.16 11.46 -14.56
C ILE A 222 27.97 12.05 -15.97
N LYS A 223 28.72 11.57 -16.97
CA LYS A 223 28.61 12.03 -18.36
C LYS A 223 27.23 11.70 -18.95
N LEU A 224 26.71 10.51 -18.68
CA LEU A 224 25.39 10.09 -19.13
C LEU A 224 24.29 10.94 -18.51
N LYS A 225 24.35 11.20 -17.20
CA LYS A 225 23.41 12.08 -16.49
C LYS A 225 23.38 13.49 -17.09
N GLN A 226 24.55 14.09 -17.31
CA GLN A 226 24.66 15.41 -17.95
C GLN A 226 24.03 15.41 -19.35
N LYS A 227 24.30 14.38 -20.16
CA LYS A 227 23.71 14.24 -21.49
C LYS A 227 22.20 14.09 -21.43
N THR A 228 21.67 13.35 -20.46
CA THR A 228 20.23 13.17 -20.25
C THR A 228 19.57 14.49 -19.85
N LEU A 229 20.15 15.24 -18.91
CA LEU A 229 19.67 16.57 -18.51
C LEU A 229 19.66 17.55 -19.69
N GLN A 230 20.73 17.60 -20.48
CA GLN A 230 20.79 18.46 -21.67
C GLN A 230 19.72 18.11 -22.72
N LYS A 231 19.32 16.84 -22.84
CA LYS A 231 18.20 16.45 -23.71
C LYS A 231 16.86 16.96 -23.18
N LEU A 232 16.66 16.90 -21.86
CA LEU A 232 15.43 17.38 -21.22
C LEU A 232 15.28 18.89 -21.38
N GLU A 233 16.34 19.66 -21.11
CA GLU A 233 16.35 21.11 -21.28
C GLU A 233 15.99 21.54 -22.72
N LYS A 234 16.35 20.73 -23.72
CA LYS A 234 16.00 20.98 -25.12
C LYS A 234 14.56 20.62 -25.47
N LYS A 235 13.93 19.69 -24.76
CA LYS A 235 12.53 19.31 -24.97
C LYS A 235 11.55 20.30 -24.32
N LEU A 236 11.99 20.99 -23.27
CA LEU A 236 11.19 21.94 -22.50
C LEU A 236 11.24 23.39 -23.03
N LYS A 237 12.08 23.66 -24.05
CA LYS A 237 12.14 24.92 -24.79
C LYS A 237 11.38 24.82 -26.10
#